data_AF-A0AAJ3EDS6-F1
#
_entry.id   AF-A0AAJ3EDS6-F1
#
_cell.length_a   1.000
_cell.length_b   1.000
_cell.length_c   1.000
_cell.angle_alpha   90.00
_cell.angle_beta   90.00
_cell.angle_gamma   90.00
#
_symmetry.space_group_name_H-M   'P 1'
#
loop_
_entity.id
_entity.type
_entity.pdbx_description
1 polymer ?
#
loop_
_entity_poly.entity_id
_entity_poly.type
_entity_poly.pdbx_seq_one_letter_code
_entity_poly.pdbx_strand_id
1 'polypeptide(L)'
;MAKVAYDVAYRDHQYLWAIGSAYDMTGGYVDQDDLKRMLKTPTKTMAAKCLSNQINYWFHSGTEQGGNQQVEGLLETDPMVRAIYERHVETLSDADDD
;
A
#
# COMPACT_ATOMS: atom_id res chain seq x y z
N MET A 1 -5.38 -6.68 14.14
CA MET A 1 -6.46 -6.50 13.15
C MET A 1 -5.96 -5.59 12.05
N ALA A 2 -6.51 -5.66 10.84
CA ALA A 2 -6.19 -4.65 9.81
C ALA A 2 -6.69 -3.27 10.29
N LYS A 3 -5.83 -2.26 10.23
CA LYS A 3 -6.14 -0.87 10.61
C LYS A 3 -7.19 -0.24 9.70
N VAL A 4 -7.24 -0.71 8.45
CA VAL A 4 -8.13 -0.23 7.39
C VAL A 4 -9.11 -1.33 6.98
N ALA A 5 -10.37 -0.97 6.77
CA ALA A 5 -11.39 -1.88 6.25
C ALA A 5 -11.08 -2.29 4.81
N TYR A 6 -11.44 -3.52 4.44
CA TYR A 6 -11.13 -4.07 3.11
C TYR A 6 -11.60 -3.19 1.96
N ASP A 7 -12.81 -2.64 2.04
CA ASP A 7 -13.39 -1.81 0.98
C ASP A 7 -12.67 -0.48 0.80
N VAL A 8 -12.13 0.10 1.88
CA VAL A 8 -11.27 1.29 1.83
C VAL A 8 -9.92 0.94 1.22
N ALA A 9 -9.25 -0.09 1.74
CA ALA A 9 -7.95 -0.53 1.24
C ALA A 9 -8.00 -0.90 -0.26
N TYR A 10 -9.11 -1.51 -0.71
CA TYR A 10 -9.30 -1.85 -2.11
C TYR A 10 -9.46 -0.61 -3.00
N ARG A 11 -10.27 0.37 -2.59
CA ARG A 11 -10.45 1.62 -3.36
C ARG A 11 -9.16 2.42 -3.45
N ASP A 12 -8.43 2.50 -2.34
CA ASP A 12 -7.14 3.19 -2.26
C ASP A 12 -6.11 2.53 -3.18
N HIS A 13 -6.02 1.20 -3.14
CA HIS A 13 -5.18 0.44 -4.06
C HIS A 13 -5.57 0.66 -5.53
N GLN A 14 -6.87 0.64 -5.86
CA GLN A 14 -7.36 0.90 -7.22
C GLN A 14 -7.00 2.31 -7.70
N TYR A 15 -7.05 3.31 -6.82
CA TYR A 15 -6.67 4.68 -7.16
C TYR A 15 -5.19 4.78 -7.53
N LEU A 16 -4.30 4.24 -6.68
CA LEU A 16 -2.87 4.23 -6.95
C LEU A 16 -2.52 3.43 -8.22
N TRP A 17 -3.21 2.31 -8.44
CA TRP A 17 -3.05 1.51 -9.66
C TRP A 17 -3.35 2.30 -10.94
N ALA A 18 -4.35 3.17 -10.92
CA ALA A 18 -4.72 4.00 -12.07
C ALA A 18 -3.69 5.11 -12.36
N ILE A 19 -2.96 5.57 -11.35
CA ILE A 19 -1.85 6.52 -11.49
C ILE A 19 -0.62 5.83 -12.07
N GLY A 20 -0.34 4.61 -11.60
CA GLY A 20 0.72 3.76 -12.08
C GLY A 20 1.06 2.69 -11.05
N SER A 21 1.26 1.46 -11.49
CA SER A 21 1.61 0.35 -10.60
C SER A 21 3.06 0.43 -10.15
N ALA A 22 3.31 0.07 -8.89
CA ALA A 22 4.62 -0.40 -8.44
C ALA A 22 4.76 -1.89 -8.80
N TYR A 23 6.00 -2.38 -8.92
CA TYR A 23 6.29 -3.76 -9.29
C TYR A 23 5.51 -4.78 -8.43
N ASP A 24 5.46 -4.57 -7.12
CA ASP A 24 4.78 -5.47 -6.18
C ASP A 24 3.24 -5.50 -6.37
N MET A 25 2.62 -4.37 -6.71
CA MET A 25 1.17 -4.33 -6.96
C MET A 25 0.76 -5.25 -8.12
N THR A 26 1.67 -5.52 -9.07
CA THR A 26 1.40 -6.39 -10.24
C THR A 26 1.38 -7.88 -9.89
N GLY A 27 1.70 -8.23 -8.64
CA GLY A 27 1.84 -9.60 -8.19
C GLY A 27 3.25 -10.17 -8.37
N GLY A 28 4.23 -9.33 -8.72
CA GLY A 28 5.65 -9.70 -8.74
C GLY A 28 6.20 -10.05 -7.34
N TYR A 29 5.55 -9.57 -6.28
CA TYR A 29 5.93 -9.80 -4.90
C TYR A 29 4.70 -9.97 -3.99
N VAL A 30 3.66 -10.71 -4.41
CA VAL A 30 2.78 -11.29 -3.37
C VAL A 30 3.70 -12.16 -2.51
N ASP A 31 4.11 -11.64 -1.35
CA ASP A 31 4.97 -12.32 -0.42
C ASP A 31 4.36 -13.72 -0.25
N GLN A 32 5.15 -14.75 -0.56
CA GLN A 32 4.64 -16.11 -0.60
C GLN A 32 3.97 -16.49 0.73
N ASP A 33 4.31 -15.81 1.82
CA ASP A 33 3.68 -15.96 3.12
C ASP A 33 2.30 -15.31 3.21
N ASP A 34 2.06 -14.17 2.58
CA ASP A 34 0.74 -13.56 2.44
C ASP A 34 -0.16 -14.39 1.50
N LEU A 35 0.39 -14.92 0.40
CA LEU A 35 -0.33 -15.86 -0.48
C LEU A 35 -0.70 -17.15 0.27
N LYS A 36 0.26 -17.76 0.99
CA LYS A 36 0.01 -18.96 1.81
C LYS A 36 -1.04 -18.70 2.89
N ARG A 37 -1.03 -17.51 3.52
CA ARG A 37 -2.02 -17.12 4.53
C ARG A 37 -3.40 -16.92 3.91
N MET A 38 -3.50 -16.26 2.76
CA MET A 38 -4.75 -16.13 2.01
C MET A 38 -5.31 -17.48 1.56
N LEU A 39 -4.47 -18.39 1.08
CA LEU A 39 -4.89 -19.74 0.66
C LEU A 39 -5.34 -20.60 1.85
N LYS A 40 -4.77 -20.41 3.04
CA LYS A 40 -5.18 -21.13 4.26
C LYS A 40 -6.43 -20.55 4.90
N THR A 41 -6.63 -19.23 4.89
CA THR A 41 -7.79 -18.59 5.52
C THR A 41 -8.14 -17.26 4.84
N PRO A 42 -8.90 -17.29 3.73
CA PRO A 42 -9.21 -16.10 2.94
C PRO A 42 -10.28 -15.24 3.63
N THR A 43 -9.85 -14.34 4.50
CA THR A 43 -10.75 -13.36 5.16
C THR A 43 -10.58 -11.97 4.57
N LYS A 44 -11.64 -11.15 4.64
CA LYS A 44 -11.56 -9.73 4.27
C LYS A 44 -10.48 -8.98 5.07
N THR A 45 -10.26 -9.36 6.33
CA THR A 45 -9.20 -8.78 7.17
C THR A 45 -7.80 -9.09 6.62
N MET A 46 -7.57 -10.32 6.15
CA MET A 46 -6.28 -10.68 5.54
C MET A 46 -6.08 -9.94 4.21
N ALA A 47 -7.12 -9.90 3.36
CA ALA A 47 -7.06 -9.17 2.10
C ALA A 47 -6.78 -7.67 2.30
N ALA A 48 -7.41 -7.05 3.31
CA ALA A 48 -7.16 -5.65 3.66
C ALA A 48 -5.70 -5.40 4.09
N LYS A 49 -5.10 -6.36 4.81
CA LYS A 49 -3.69 -6.29 5.21
C LYS A 49 -2.76 -6.38 4.01
N CYS A 50 -2.98 -7.33 3.10
CA CYS A 50 -2.16 -7.47 1.90
C CYS A 50 -2.22 -6.22 1.02
N LEU A 51 -3.42 -5.67 0.79
CA LEU A 51 -3.59 -4.42 0.05
C LEU A 51 -2.86 -3.25 0.72
N SER A 52 -2.91 -3.16 2.05
CA SER A 52 -2.19 -2.11 2.79
C SER A 52 -0.67 -2.23 2.66
N ASN A 53 -0.13 -3.46 2.65
CA ASN A 53 1.30 -3.71 2.43
C ASN A 53 1.73 -3.25 1.04
N GLN A 54 0.94 -3.57 0.00
CA GLN A 54 1.21 -3.15 -1.38
C GLN A 54 1.15 -1.62 -1.53
N ILE A 55 0.20 -0.96 -0.87
CA ILE A 55 0.11 0.50 -0.83
C ILE A 55 1.34 1.10 -0.15
N ASN A 56 1.78 0.55 0.99
CA ASN A 56 2.98 1.02 1.67
C ASN A 56 4.23 0.86 0.77
N TYR A 57 4.37 -0.29 0.10
CA TYR A 57 5.44 -0.51 -0.86
C TYR A 57 5.43 0.52 -2.00
N TRP A 58 4.25 0.86 -2.52
CA TRP A 58 4.09 1.88 -3.56
C TRP A 58 4.64 3.23 -3.13
N PHE A 59 4.39 3.66 -1.88
CA PHE A 59 4.95 4.90 -1.36
C PHE A 59 6.47 4.83 -1.10
N HIS A 60 7.02 3.65 -0.85
CA HIS A 60 8.44 3.45 -0.60
C HIS A 60 9.29 3.34 -1.88
N SER A 61 8.74 2.69 -2.91
CA SER A 61 9.47 2.31 -4.13
C SER A 61 9.05 3.09 -5.37
N GLY A 62 7.88 3.74 -5.30
CA GLY A 62 7.28 4.46 -6.41
C GLY A 62 6.77 3.56 -7.53
N THR A 63 6.32 4.18 -8.61
CA THR A 63 5.81 3.45 -9.78
C THR A 63 6.95 2.92 -10.63
N GLU A 64 6.68 1.92 -11.47
CA GLU A 64 7.67 1.39 -12.42
C GLU A 64 8.18 2.43 -13.43
N GLN A 65 7.39 3.48 -13.71
CA GLN A 65 7.72 4.49 -14.72
C GLN A 65 8.37 5.76 -14.14
N GLY A 66 8.08 6.08 -12.87
CA GLY A 66 8.45 7.37 -12.27
C GLY A 66 9.28 7.28 -10.97
N GLY A 67 9.38 6.10 -10.35
CA GLY A 67 10.10 5.92 -9.09
C GLY A 67 9.65 6.89 -7.98
N ASN A 68 10.51 7.13 -7.00
CA ASN A 68 10.17 7.91 -5.80
C ASN A 68 9.93 9.40 -6.07
N GLN A 69 10.60 9.99 -7.05
CA GLN A 69 10.39 11.42 -7.39
C GLN A 69 8.96 11.70 -7.87
N GLN A 70 8.32 10.73 -8.52
CA GLN A 70 6.91 10.87 -8.91
C GLN A 70 5.98 10.84 -7.69
N VAL A 71 6.29 9.99 -6.69
CA VAL A 71 5.50 9.89 -5.46
C VAL A 71 5.53 11.20 -4.67
N GLU A 72 6.71 11.81 -4.52
CA GLU A 72 6.85 13.10 -3.82
C GLU A 72 6.01 14.20 -4.49
N GLY A 73 6.12 14.32 -5.82
CA GLY A 73 5.30 15.29 -6.56
C GLY A 73 3.80 15.04 -6.43
N LEU A 74 3.37 13.77 -6.38
CA LEU A 74 1.97 13.40 -6.17
C LEU A 74 1.49 13.69 -4.73
N LEU A 75 2.33 13.50 -3.71
CA LEU A 75 2.01 13.86 -2.32
C LEU A 75 1.79 15.37 -2.15
N GLU A 76 2.46 16.19 -2.95
CA GLU A 76 2.30 17.64 -2.98
C GLU A 76 1.06 18.10 -3.76
N THR A 77 0.75 17.42 -4.87
CA THR A 77 -0.23 17.92 -5.86
C THR A 77 -1.57 17.19 -5.86
N ASP A 78 -1.63 15.95 -5.37
CA ASP A 78 -2.85 15.13 -5.35
C ASP A 78 -3.32 14.89 -3.89
N PRO A 79 -4.42 15.55 -3.45
CA PRO A 79 -4.93 15.39 -2.09
C PRO A 79 -5.43 13.97 -1.79
N MET A 80 -5.82 13.18 -2.81
CA MET A 80 -6.21 11.79 -2.60
C MET A 80 -4.99 10.94 -2.28
N VAL A 81 -3.87 11.12 -3.00
CA VAL A 81 -2.62 10.40 -2.73
C VAL A 81 -2.14 10.68 -1.30
N ARG A 82 -2.19 11.95 -0.86
CA ARG A 82 -1.88 12.32 0.53
C ARG A 82 -2.81 11.64 1.54
N ALA A 83 -4.11 11.64 1.29
CA ALA A 83 -5.07 11.00 2.19
C ALA A 83 -4.86 9.48 2.27
N ILE A 84 -4.46 8.83 1.17
CA ILE A 84 -4.10 7.40 1.16
C ILE A 84 -2.82 7.16 1.98
N TYR A 85 -1.80 8.02 1.81
CA TYR A 85 -0.56 7.95 2.58
C TYR A 85 -0.85 7.99 4.09
N GLU A 86 -1.61 8.97 4.57
CA GLU A 86 -1.96 9.13 5.98
C GLU A 86 -2.75 7.93 6.55
N ARG A 87 -3.53 7.23 5.72
CA ARG A 87 -4.29 6.04 6.14
C ARG A 87 -3.42 4.79 6.27
N HIS A 88 -2.44 4.62 5.39
CA HIS A 88 -1.73 3.35 5.20
C HIS A 88 -0.28 3.36 5.67
N VAL A 89 0.41 4.48 5.51
CA VAL A 89 1.81 4.63 5.91
C VAL A 89 1.79 5.22 7.31
N GLU A 90 2.08 4.38 8.31
CA GLU A 90 2.42 4.93 9.62
C GLU A 90 3.64 5.82 9.44
N THR A 91 3.51 7.09 9.83
CA THR A 91 4.68 7.88 10.19
C THR A 91 5.48 6.99 11.14
N LEU A 92 6.68 6.58 10.72
CA LEU A 92 7.69 6.06 11.63
C LEU A 92 7.90 7.18 12.67
N SER A 93 7.09 7.20 13.73
CA SER A 93 7.49 7.88 14.93
C SER A 93 8.57 6.98 15.49
N ASP A 94 9.81 7.45 15.44
CA ASP A 94 10.96 6.88 16.12
C ASP A 94 10.63 6.75 17.62
N ALA A 95 10.00 5.64 17.98
CA ALA A 95 9.73 5.23 19.35
C ALA A 95 10.43 3.89 19.58
N ASP A 96 11.75 3.91 19.35
CA ASP A 96 12.71 2.97 19.90
C ASP A 96 13.98 3.78 20.23
N ASP A 97 13.83 4.75 21.14
CA ASP A 97 14.92 5.28 21.98
C ASP A 97 14.59 4.86 23.42
N ASP A 98 15.04 3.67 23.82
CA ASP A 98 15.14 3.21 25.21
C ASP A 98 16.53 2.57 25.41
#